data_AF-A0A3P7PYF5-F1
#
_entry.id   AF-A0A3P7PYF5-F1
#
_cell.length_a   1.000
_cell.length_b   1.000
_cell.length_c   1.000
_cell.angle_alpha   90.00
_cell.angle_beta   90.00
_cell.angle_gamma   90.00
#
_symmetry.space_group_name_H-M   'P 1'
#
loop_
_entity.id
_entity.type
_entity.pdbx_description
1 polymer ?
#
loop_
_entity_poly.entity_id
_entity_poly.type
_entity_poly.pdbx_seq_one_letter_code
_entity_poly.pdbx_strand_id
1 'polypeptide(L)'
;MGSIHFDKSDWLDFGVADKMDPFLLALLSYRRNKIDEAIENCTNILKKNAYDQAAWGLKMACMTEEIYVDELENDERGIAEMLLEDDIIAPNARPGTSFSKPISSPKTQSQAIRQFLALLPRSNTGRPLSGVIRSETSNKAGTMEQALRTSRTAKTTRAASSNSARFIRLGTASMVSQKDGPFLNLSRLNVDKYANDPLLSRLLFEYVFYHEGDMKIAHQIAAIATKCANYSDWYWKNQLGKCYYRLGMYADATKQFLSSLNNQKMVETYAYLAKISKRLDQPFMAIEHYTNGLQTFKNDITLLTGLARVYEQLGDDEKSIDTYKNILRQDPNNIEAIACVAANYFYSDQPEVALRYYRRILQVGVNNAELFMNLGLCCFFCQQFDLAISCIERAQNIASDDVVADVWYNTGNVLLATGDTKMAARCYRLAMAADNSHAESICNLAVLQMREGKLGESQCLFHLAIEKGPYLFEPHYNAALLAYQVTLISDFTFSNPLTKPYSLDFDHSSRVFFLSRNFPNYDPNFFAYHSHRTQLQTIIFQLGHFEESRILVAKALQLFPEHFYSKILANSVDQMYQVN
;
A
#
# COMPACT_ATOMS: atom_id res chain seq x y z
N MET A 1 -34.05 -2.34 -25.20
CA MET A 1 -34.68 -1.34 -24.32
C MET A 1 -33.96 -0.02 -24.57
N GLY A 2 -34.67 0.95 -25.14
CA GLY A 2 -34.07 2.15 -25.73
C GLY A 2 -33.38 3.03 -24.69
N SER A 3 -32.10 3.31 -24.92
CA SER A 3 -31.35 4.35 -24.23
C SER A 3 -31.93 5.70 -24.62
N ILE A 4 -32.72 6.30 -23.74
CA ILE A 4 -33.13 7.69 -23.87
C ILE A 4 -31.89 8.53 -23.55
N HIS A 5 -31.11 8.87 -24.59
CA HIS A 5 -30.18 9.98 -24.54
C HIS A 5 -31.02 11.26 -24.45
N PHE A 6 -31.15 11.80 -23.23
CA PHE A 6 -31.64 13.17 -23.06
C PHE A 6 -30.48 14.10 -23.43
N ASP A 7 -30.53 14.66 -24.64
CA ASP A 7 -29.64 15.71 -25.07
C ASP A 7 -29.83 16.96 -24.19
N LYS A 8 -28.71 17.52 -23.72
CA LYS A 8 -28.63 18.67 -22.82
C LYS A 8 -29.13 19.99 -23.43
N SER A 9 -29.48 20.00 -24.72
CA SER A 9 -30.06 21.14 -25.42
C SER A 9 -31.54 21.38 -25.07
N ASP A 10 -32.29 20.31 -24.79
CA ASP A 10 -33.76 20.37 -24.89
C ASP A 10 -34.45 21.08 -23.71
N TRP A 11 -33.71 21.44 -22.65
CA TRP A 11 -34.24 22.21 -21.51
C TRP A 11 -33.64 23.60 -21.34
N LEU A 12 -32.52 23.90 -22.02
CA LEU A 12 -31.91 25.23 -21.99
C LEU A 12 -32.52 26.16 -23.06
N ASP A 13 -33.15 25.60 -24.10
CA ASP A 13 -33.81 26.35 -25.18
C ASP A 13 -35.27 26.77 -24.88
N PHE A 14 -35.84 26.35 -23.75
CA PHE A 14 -37.06 26.96 -23.23
C PHE A 14 -36.65 27.97 -22.16
N GLY A 15 -37.04 29.24 -22.31
CA GLY A 15 -36.79 30.36 -21.38
C GLY A 15 -37.41 30.21 -19.97
N VAL A 16 -37.36 29.01 -19.40
CA VAL A 16 -37.76 28.60 -18.07
C VAL A 16 -36.62 28.84 -17.07
N ALA A 17 -35.35 28.76 -17.50
CA ALA A 17 -34.21 29.06 -16.63
C ALA A 17 -34.27 30.49 -16.06
N ASP A 18 -34.71 31.46 -16.86
CA ASP A 18 -34.89 32.86 -16.42
C ASP A 18 -36.11 33.06 -15.49
N LYS A 19 -37.04 32.11 -15.44
CA LYS A 19 -38.22 32.15 -14.56
C LYS A 19 -38.09 31.30 -13.30
N MET A 20 -37.06 30.47 -13.21
CA MET A 20 -36.88 29.52 -12.12
C MET A 20 -36.23 30.21 -10.92
N ASP A 21 -36.71 29.90 -9.71
CA ASP A 21 -36.15 30.46 -8.48
C ASP A 21 -34.65 30.11 -8.38
N PRO A 22 -33.74 31.10 -8.23
CA PRO A 22 -32.30 30.86 -8.21
C PRO A 22 -31.86 29.85 -7.14
N PHE A 23 -32.55 29.80 -5.99
CA PHE A 23 -32.25 28.81 -4.95
C PHE A 23 -32.59 27.39 -5.39
N LEU A 24 -33.75 27.22 -6.06
CA LEU A 24 -34.15 25.92 -6.61
C LEU A 24 -33.18 25.47 -7.71
N LEU A 25 -32.72 26.40 -8.56
CA LEU A 25 -31.69 26.11 -9.56
C LEU A 25 -30.40 25.63 -8.90
N ALA A 26 -29.92 26.31 -7.86
CA ALA A 26 -28.73 25.91 -7.11
C ALA A 26 -28.89 24.50 -6.49
N LEU A 27 -30.05 24.21 -5.89
CA LEU A 27 -30.34 22.90 -5.30
C LEU A 27 -30.39 21.79 -6.36
N LEU A 28 -30.95 22.07 -7.53
CA LEU A 28 -30.94 21.12 -8.65
C LEU A 28 -29.54 20.88 -9.20
N SER A 29 -28.72 21.92 -9.32
CA SER A 29 -27.31 21.78 -9.71
C SER A 29 -26.54 20.94 -8.70
N TYR A 30 -26.72 21.18 -7.40
CA TYR A 30 -26.14 20.37 -6.32
C TYR A 30 -26.56 18.90 -6.44
N ARG A 31 -27.86 18.61 -6.60
CA ARG A 31 -28.37 17.24 -6.76
C ARG A 31 -27.84 16.54 -8.02
N ARG A 32 -27.52 17.30 -9.08
CA ARG A 32 -26.93 16.78 -10.32
C ARG A 32 -25.40 16.64 -10.26
N ASN A 33 -24.80 16.85 -9.10
CA ASN A 33 -23.35 16.87 -8.89
C ASN A 33 -22.61 17.92 -9.73
N LYS A 34 -23.28 19.03 -10.03
CA LYS A 34 -22.67 20.21 -10.67
C LYS A 34 -22.34 21.24 -9.61
N ILE A 35 -21.26 20.97 -8.89
CA ILE A 35 -20.88 21.71 -7.68
C ILE A 35 -20.52 23.16 -8.01
N ASP A 36 -19.71 23.40 -9.05
CA ASP A 36 -19.28 24.74 -9.46
C ASP A 36 -20.45 25.69 -9.78
N GLU A 37 -21.39 25.24 -10.63
CA GLU A 37 -22.61 26.00 -10.97
C GLU A 37 -23.47 26.30 -9.72
N ALA A 38 -23.53 25.35 -8.78
CA ALA A 38 -24.27 25.52 -7.53
C ALA A 38 -23.60 26.56 -6.61
N ILE A 39 -22.26 26.53 -6.50
CA ILE A 39 -21.50 27.52 -5.74
C ILE A 39 -21.71 28.93 -6.31
N GLU A 40 -21.61 29.09 -7.63
CA GLU A 40 -21.83 30.38 -8.29
C GLU A 40 -23.24 30.91 -8.04
N ASN A 41 -24.27 30.08 -8.22
CA ASN A 41 -25.65 30.47 -7.95
C ASN A 41 -25.86 30.86 -6.48
N CYS A 42 -25.30 30.09 -5.53
CA CYS A 42 -25.35 30.45 -4.11
C CYS A 42 -24.62 31.76 -3.82
N THR A 43 -23.47 32.02 -4.45
CA THR A 43 -22.75 33.29 -4.28
C THR A 43 -23.58 34.47 -4.78
N ASN A 44 -24.30 34.30 -5.89
CA ASN A 44 -25.19 35.32 -6.44
C ASN A 44 -26.39 35.59 -5.53
N ILE A 45 -26.96 34.55 -4.91
CA ILE A 45 -28.05 34.69 -3.93
C ILE A 45 -27.53 35.44 -2.70
N LEU A 46 -26.37 35.06 -2.15
CA LEU A 46 -25.78 35.69 -0.96
C LEU A 46 -25.36 37.14 -1.20
N LYS A 47 -24.92 37.47 -2.43
CA LYS A 47 -24.66 38.87 -2.84
C LYS A 47 -25.94 39.71 -2.86
N LYS A 48 -27.08 39.14 -3.23
CA LYS A 48 -28.40 39.81 -3.23
C LYS A 48 -28.99 39.90 -1.83
N ASN A 49 -28.90 38.82 -1.05
CA ASN A 49 -29.42 38.70 0.31
C ASN A 49 -28.39 38.03 1.23
N ALA A 50 -27.69 38.83 2.03
CA ALA A 50 -26.65 38.35 2.94
C ALA A 50 -27.19 37.51 4.12
N TYR A 51 -28.49 37.57 4.41
CA TYR A 51 -29.11 36.89 5.55
C TYR A 51 -29.73 35.53 5.20
N ASP A 52 -29.66 35.09 3.95
CA ASP A 52 -30.25 33.82 3.52
C ASP A 52 -29.44 32.61 4.02
N GLN A 53 -29.89 32.03 5.13
CA GLN A 53 -29.27 30.86 5.74
C GLN A 53 -29.35 29.61 4.87
N ALA A 54 -30.37 29.49 4.01
CA ALA A 54 -30.54 28.32 3.16
C ALA A 54 -29.47 28.30 2.05
N ALA A 55 -29.28 29.43 1.36
CA ALA A 55 -28.20 29.59 0.39
C ALA A 55 -26.81 29.47 1.05
N TRP A 56 -26.67 29.96 2.29
CA TRP A 56 -25.44 29.82 3.06
C TRP A 56 -25.12 28.36 3.38
N GLY A 57 -26.08 27.61 3.91
CA GLY A 57 -25.93 26.18 4.21
C GLY A 57 -25.71 25.33 2.97
N LEU A 58 -26.40 25.62 1.86
CA LEU A 58 -26.19 24.94 0.59
C LEU A 58 -24.77 25.17 0.04
N LYS A 59 -24.27 26.41 0.13
CA LYS A 59 -22.89 26.72 -0.28
C LYS A 59 -21.86 25.98 0.55
N MET A 60 -22.06 25.87 1.87
CA MET A 60 -21.21 25.05 2.75
C MET A 60 -21.19 23.60 2.28
N ALA A 61 -22.36 23.00 2.03
CA ALA A 61 -22.49 21.63 1.54
C ALA A 61 -21.80 21.41 0.19
N CYS A 62 -21.92 22.34 -0.75
CA CYS A 62 -21.22 22.27 -2.04
C CYS A 62 -19.69 22.25 -1.85
N MET A 63 -19.16 23.15 -1.02
CA MET A 63 -17.72 23.23 -0.74
C MET A 63 -17.21 22.00 0.00
N THR A 64 -18.02 21.37 0.85
CA THR A 64 -17.63 20.11 1.49
C THR A 64 -17.57 18.96 0.54
N GLU A 65 -18.57 18.81 -0.35
CA GLU A 65 -18.64 17.69 -1.30
C GLU A 65 -17.49 17.70 -2.31
N GLU A 66 -16.97 18.88 -2.68
CA GLU A 66 -15.79 19.00 -3.57
C GLU A 66 -14.54 18.32 -2.98
N ILE A 67 -14.38 18.40 -1.65
CA ILE A 67 -13.19 17.91 -0.93
C ILE A 67 -13.51 16.63 -0.13
N TYR A 68 -14.78 16.21 -0.08
CA TYR A 68 -15.23 15.12 0.77
C TYR A 68 -14.49 13.83 0.44
N VAL A 69 -13.97 13.19 1.48
CA VAL A 69 -13.36 11.87 1.39
C VAL A 69 -13.77 11.11 2.61
N ASP A 70 -14.15 9.84 2.41
CA ASP A 70 -14.56 8.98 3.50
C ASP A 70 -13.42 8.78 4.52
N GLU A 71 -13.67 9.20 5.75
CA GLU A 71 -12.73 9.05 6.85
C GLU A 71 -12.53 7.59 7.27
N LEU A 72 -13.39 6.64 6.86
CA LEU A 72 -13.12 5.23 7.10
C LEU A 72 -11.90 4.76 6.30
N GLU A 73 -11.82 5.09 5.01
CA GLU A 73 -10.71 4.68 4.13
C GLU A 73 -9.45 5.54 4.28
N ASN A 74 -9.61 6.77 4.76
CA ASN A 74 -8.53 7.70 5.00
C ASN A 74 -7.83 7.39 6.34
N ASP A 75 -6.87 6.47 6.37
CA ASP A 75 -6.02 6.19 7.54
C ASP A 75 -4.53 6.38 7.26
N GLU A 76 -4.13 7.60 6.93
CA GLU A 76 -2.71 7.93 6.77
C GLU A 76 -2.05 8.16 8.12
N ARG A 77 -0.93 7.46 8.36
CA ARG A 77 -0.07 7.62 9.54
C ARG A 77 1.13 8.48 9.20
N GLY A 78 1.31 9.58 9.95
CA GLY A 78 2.53 10.39 9.87
C GLY A 78 3.72 9.70 10.54
N ILE A 79 4.94 10.20 10.29
CA ILE A 79 6.16 9.68 10.92
C ILE A 79 6.08 9.81 12.46
N ALA A 80 5.50 10.90 12.97
CA ALA A 80 5.30 11.10 14.41
C ALA A 80 4.33 10.07 15.00
N GLU A 81 3.19 9.82 14.37
CA GLU A 81 2.21 8.81 14.82
C GLU A 81 2.81 7.39 14.81
N MET A 82 3.71 7.09 13.87
CA MET A 82 4.35 5.77 13.81
C MET A 82 5.40 5.53 14.90
N LEU A 83 6.05 6.59 15.40
CA LEU A 83 7.27 6.49 16.21
C LEU A 83 7.17 7.07 17.61
N LEU A 84 6.35 8.11 17.80
CA LEU A 84 6.24 8.86 19.05
C LEU A 84 4.95 8.56 19.82
N GLU A 85 3.92 8.03 19.15
CA GLU A 85 2.68 7.57 19.79
C GLU A 85 2.83 6.12 20.25
N ASP A 86 2.93 5.92 21.57
CA ASP A 86 3.02 4.61 22.21
C ASP A 86 1.67 4.18 22.79
N ASP A 87 0.70 3.89 21.92
CA ASP A 87 -0.62 3.38 22.34
C ASP A 87 -0.70 1.84 22.43
N ILE A 88 0.39 1.16 22.09
CA ILE A 88 0.47 -0.30 22.07
C ILE A 88 0.68 -0.82 23.49
N ILE A 89 -0.33 -1.49 24.04
CA ILE A 89 -0.29 -2.05 25.41
C ILE A 89 0.83 -3.10 25.56
N ALA A 90 1.04 -3.94 24.55
CA ALA A 90 1.96 -5.06 24.59
C ALA A 90 3.08 -4.92 23.54
N PRO A 91 4.21 -4.25 23.86
CA PRO A 91 5.30 -4.05 22.89
C PRO A 91 5.91 -5.37 22.40
N ASN A 92 5.86 -6.41 23.23
CA ASN A 92 6.31 -7.76 22.92
C ASN A 92 5.16 -8.77 22.87
N ALA A 93 4.15 -8.47 22.04
CA ALA A 93 3.05 -9.39 21.77
C ALA A 93 3.53 -10.74 21.20
N ARG A 94 2.71 -11.77 21.42
CA ARG A 94 2.92 -13.13 20.87
C ARG A 94 2.81 -13.08 19.34
N PRO A 95 3.63 -13.82 18.57
CA PRO A 95 3.48 -13.90 17.12
C PRO A 95 2.07 -14.34 16.70
N GLY A 96 1.47 -13.61 15.77
CA GLY A 96 0.09 -13.75 15.32
C GLY A 96 -0.95 -13.01 16.15
N THR A 97 -0.57 -12.29 17.21
CA THR A 97 -1.50 -11.52 18.05
C THR A 97 -1.32 -10.00 17.94
N SER A 98 -0.45 -9.54 17.06
CA SER A 98 -0.14 -8.13 16.77
C SER A 98 0.10 -8.02 15.27
N PHE A 99 -0.27 -6.90 14.67
CA PHE A 99 0.04 -6.62 13.27
C PHE A 99 1.55 -6.52 13.05
N SER A 100 2.32 -6.08 14.05
CA SER A 100 3.79 -5.97 13.96
C SER A 100 4.49 -7.33 13.87
N LYS A 101 3.85 -8.40 14.36
CA LYS A 101 4.39 -9.76 14.36
C LYS A 101 3.34 -10.71 13.76
N PRO A 102 3.12 -10.69 12.43
CA PRO A 102 2.18 -11.59 11.79
C PRO A 102 2.57 -13.06 11.99
N ILE A 103 1.65 -13.98 11.71
CA ILE A 103 1.93 -15.40 11.78
C ILE A 103 2.97 -15.73 10.70
N SER A 104 4.20 -15.93 11.14
CA SER A 104 5.35 -16.15 10.28
C SER A 104 5.48 -17.65 9.90
N SER A 105 4.79 -18.55 10.62
CA SER A 105 4.66 -19.96 10.24
C SER A 105 3.20 -20.41 10.13
N PRO A 106 2.72 -20.89 8.96
CA PRO A 106 1.46 -21.62 8.92
C PRO A 106 1.61 -22.85 9.82
N LYS A 107 0.66 -23.04 10.74
CA LYS A 107 0.60 -24.23 11.62
C LYS A 107 0.27 -25.52 10.85
N THR A 108 0.24 -25.47 9.52
CA THR A 108 -0.21 -26.55 8.64
C THR A 108 0.80 -26.84 7.54
N GLN A 109 0.95 -28.12 7.20
CA GLN A 109 2.14 -28.79 6.71
C GLN A 109 2.50 -28.60 5.22
N SER A 110 1.91 -27.68 4.48
CA SER A 110 2.13 -27.61 3.03
C SER A 110 3.46 -26.89 2.71
N GLN A 111 4.44 -27.66 2.22
CA GLN A 111 5.65 -27.12 1.58
C GLN A 111 5.33 -26.10 0.48
N ALA A 112 4.16 -26.22 -0.15
CA ALA A 112 3.64 -25.28 -1.14
C ALA A 112 3.48 -23.84 -0.61
N ILE A 113 3.01 -23.64 0.63
CA ILE A 113 2.89 -22.28 1.22
C ILE A 113 4.28 -21.69 1.54
N ARG A 114 5.28 -22.54 1.82
CA ARG A 114 6.67 -22.05 1.97
C ARG A 114 7.30 -21.66 0.64
N GLN A 115 6.89 -22.30 -0.46
CA GLN A 115 7.27 -21.88 -1.81
C GLN A 115 6.60 -20.55 -2.16
N PHE A 116 5.32 -20.40 -1.83
CA PHE A 116 4.54 -19.17 -2.02
C PHE A 116 5.25 -17.92 -1.45
N LEU A 117 5.75 -17.97 -0.21
CA LEU A 117 6.43 -16.84 0.43
C LEU A 117 7.78 -16.44 -0.19
N ALA A 118 8.40 -17.32 -0.97
CA ALA A 118 9.63 -17.03 -1.72
C ALA A 118 9.35 -16.42 -3.11
N LEU A 119 8.10 -16.52 -3.58
CA LEU A 119 7.68 -16.10 -4.92
C LEU A 119 7.01 -14.73 -4.93
N LEU A 120 6.45 -14.29 -3.79
CA LEU A 120 5.84 -12.98 -3.68
C LEU A 120 6.91 -11.90 -3.54
N PRO A 121 6.87 -10.86 -4.38
CA PRO A 121 7.61 -9.63 -4.11
C PRO A 121 7.21 -9.08 -2.74
N ARG A 122 8.19 -8.56 -2.01
CA ARG A 122 8.00 -8.07 -0.64
C ARG A 122 8.18 -6.57 -0.60
N SER A 123 7.35 -5.92 0.20
CA SER A 123 7.58 -4.53 0.61
C SER A 123 8.80 -4.43 1.53
N ASN A 124 9.24 -3.19 1.81
CA ASN A 124 10.39 -2.88 2.69
C ASN A 124 10.34 -3.52 4.10
N THR A 125 9.19 -4.02 4.53
CA THR A 125 9.05 -4.72 5.84
C THR A 125 9.02 -6.23 5.75
N GLY A 126 9.32 -6.80 4.58
CA GLY A 126 9.30 -8.23 4.35
C GLY A 126 7.89 -8.82 4.19
N ARG A 127 6.84 -7.98 4.21
CA ARG A 127 5.46 -8.39 3.93
C ARG A 127 5.23 -8.56 2.42
N PRO A 128 4.51 -9.60 1.98
CA PRO A 128 4.13 -9.74 0.58
C PRO A 128 3.30 -8.53 0.12
N LEU A 129 3.44 -8.15 -1.15
CA LEU A 129 2.60 -7.10 -1.73
C LEU A 129 1.13 -7.53 -1.76
N SER A 130 0.24 -6.63 -1.35
CA SER A 130 -1.20 -6.81 -1.52
C SER A 130 -1.59 -6.66 -2.99
N GLY A 131 -2.69 -7.29 -3.40
CA GLY A 131 -3.26 -7.06 -4.73
C GLY A 131 -3.82 -5.64 -4.94
N VAL A 132 -3.97 -4.84 -3.87
CA VAL A 132 -4.49 -3.46 -3.93
C VAL A 132 -3.72 -2.54 -3.00
N ILE A 133 -3.36 -1.37 -3.51
CA ILE A 133 -2.74 -0.29 -2.73
C ILE A 133 -3.85 0.51 -2.04
N ARG A 134 -3.80 0.63 -0.70
CA ARG A 134 -4.80 1.35 0.11
C ARG A 134 -4.11 2.39 0.97
N SER A 135 -4.73 3.54 1.25
CA SER A 135 -4.15 4.58 2.12
C SER A 135 -3.65 4.04 3.47
N GLU A 136 -4.34 3.03 4.01
CA GLU A 136 -4.00 2.40 5.28
C GLU A 136 -2.81 1.42 5.23
N THR A 137 -2.23 1.09 4.06
CA THR A 137 -1.09 0.17 3.97
C THR A 137 0.16 0.87 4.48
N SER A 138 0.20 1.07 5.80
CA SER A 138 1.28 1.67 6.53
C SER A 138 2.07 0.60 7.27
N ASN A 139 3.38 0.63 7.05
CA ASN A 139 4.31 -0.25 7.73
C ASN A 139 5.10 0.54 8.78
N LYS A 140 5.29 -0.05 9.99
CA LYS A 140 5.98 0.63 11.10
C LYS A 140 7.40 1.01 10.68
N ALA A 141 7.76 2.27 10.90
CA ALA A 141 9.12 2.72 10.76
C ALA A 141 9.99 2.17 11.90
N GLY A 142 11.23 1.77 11.60
CA GLY A 142 12.21 1.42 12.64
C GLY A 142 12.60 2.64 13.46
N THR A 143 13.79 3.19 13.26
CA THR A 143 14.17 4.45 13.91
C THR A 143 13.68 5.67 13.12
N MET A 144 13.60 6.83 13.77
CA MET A 144 13.33 8.12 13.10
C MET A 144 14.35 8.37 11.97
N GLU A 145 15.62 8.09 12.23
CA GLU A 145 16.68 8.21 11.24
C GLU A 145 16.43 7.30 10.03
N GLN A 146 16.06 6.04 10.26
CA GLN A 146 15.70 5.12 9.18
C GLN A 146 14.47 5.61 8.42
N ALA A 147 13.46 6.16 9.11
CA ALA A 147 12.27 6.73 8.46
C ALA A 147 12.60 7.89 7.51
N LEU A 148 13.50 8.78 7.94
CA LEU A 148 13.91 9.95 7.16
C LEU A 148 14.88 9.61 6.02
N ARG A 149 15.70 8.56 6.18
CA ARG A 149 16.64 8.10 5.15
C ARG A 149 16.01 7.20 4.09
N THR A 150 14.90 6.52 4.41
CA THR A 150 14.13 5.74 3.43
C THR A 150 13.34 6.64 2.48
N SER A 151 12.99 6.15 1.28
CA SER A 151 12.11 6.90 0.37
C SER A 151 10.79 7.25 1.06
N ARG A 152 10.24 8.45 0.78
CA ARG A 152 9.06 8.96 1.49
C ARG A 152 7.79 8.13 1.26
N THR A 153 7.76 7.31 0.23
CA THR A 153 6.65 6.40 -0.12
C THR A 153 6.93 4.94 0.27
N ALA A 154 8.09 4.63 0.85
CA ALA A 154 8.46 3.25 1.19
C ALA A 154 7.49 2.57 2.17
N LYS A 155 6.84 3.37 3.03
CA LYS A 155 6.02 2.88 4.15
C LYS A 155 4.57 3.31 4.06
N THR A 156 4.24 4.24 3.17
CA THR A 156 2.91 4.84 3.02
C THR A 156 2.67 5.01 1.54
N THR A 157 1.42 4.84 1.10
CA THR A 157 1.06 4.98 -0.31
C THR A 157 1.29 6.39 -0.85
N ARG A 158 1.22 7.39 0.03
CA ARG A 158 1.55 8.78 -0.24
C ARG A 158 2.84 9.16 0.47
N ALA A 159 3.49 10.24 0.02
CA ALA A 159 4.72 10.72 0.63
C ALA A 159 4.51 11.03 2.12
N ALA A 160 5.24 10.32 2.98
CA ALA A 160 5.15 10.46 4.43
C ALA A 160 5.46 11.90 4.87
N SER A 161 4.54 12.46 5.65
CA SER A 161 4.67 13.74 6.33
C SER A 161 5.04 13.53 7.81
N SER A 162 5.48 14.61 8.48
CA SER A 162 5.80 14.56 9.92
C SER A 162 4.59 14.17 10.75
N ASN A 163 3.43 14.77 10.48
CA ASN A 163 2.13 14.44 11.05
C ASN A 163 1.15 14.02 9.94
N SER A 164 0.06 13.28 10.22
CA SER A 164 -0.89 12.83 9.19
C SER A 164 -1.28 13.97 8.24
N ALA A 165 -1.09 13.73 6.94
CA ALA A 165 -0.87 14.76 5.92
C ALA A 165 -2.02 15.77 5.75
N ARG A 166 -3.21 15.51 6.30
CA ARG A 166 -4.34 16.46 6.26
C ARG A 166 -4.27 17.61 7.25
N PHE A 167 -3.48 17.53 8.33
CA PHE A 167 -3.29 18.70 9.19
C PHE A 167 -2.51 19.81 8.48
N ILE A 168 -1.73 19.45 7.47
CA ILE A 168 -0.97 20.38 6.66
C ILE A 168 -1.85 20.66 5.45
N ARG A 169 -2.68 21.70 5.56
CA ARG A 169 -3.35 22.40 4.47
C ARG A 169 -2.56 22.16 3.18
N LEU A 170 -3.10 21.37 2.23
CA LEU A 170 -2.42 21.07 0.97
C LEU A 170 -1.85 22.38 0.46
N GLY A 171 -0.51 22.47 0.40
CA GLY A 171 0.18 23.71 0.07
C GLY A 171 -0.28 24.27 -1.28
N THR A 172 -0.89 23.45 -2.12
CA THR A 172 -1.55 23.83 -3.37
C THR A 172 -2.96 24.40 -3.16
N ALA A 173 -3.83 23.76 -2.38
CA ALA A 173 -5.19 24.24 -2.12
C ALA A 173 -5.24 25.55 -1.30
N SER A 174 -4.28 25.74 -0.39
CA SER A 174 -4.12 26.99 0.37
C SER A 174 -3.64 28.15 -0.51
N MET A 175 -2.93 27.85 -1.59
CA MET A 175 -2.38 28.80 -2.55
C MET A 175 -3.37 29.13 -3.67
N VAL A 176 -4.43 28.33 -3.85
CA VAL A 176 -5.58 28.76 -4.64
C VAL A 176 -6.31 29.81 -3.81
N SER A 177 -5.84 31.05 -3.91
CA SER A 177 -6.60 32.20 -3.48
C SER A 177 -7.91 32.19 -4.28
N GLN A 178 -8.97 31.64 -3.70
CA GLN A 178 -10.33 31.88 -4.22
C GLN A 178 -10.46 33.39 -4.36
N LYS A 179 -10.92 33.86 -5.54
CA LYS A 179 -10.95 35.29 -5.88
C LYS A 179 -11.67 36.13 -4.82
N ASP A 180 -12.61 35.51 -4.12
CA ASP A 180 -13.46 36.14 -3.10
C ASP A 180 -12.94 35.98 -1.65
N GLY A 181 -11.76 35.39 -1.44
CA GLY A 181 -11.21 35.07 -0.12
C GLY A 181 -11.86 33.85 0.54
N PRO A 182 -11.52 33.53 1.81
CA PRO A 182 -12.12 32.39 2.52
C PRO A 182 -13.61 32.63 2.76
N PHE A 183 -14.45 31.63 2.47
CA PHE A 183 -15.89 31.76 2.61
C PHE A 183 -16.33 32.05 4.05
N LEU A 184 -15.75 31.32 5.01
CA LEU A 184 -16.04 31.51 6.43
C LEU A 184 -14.76 31.66 7.24
N ASN A 185 -14.65 32.77 7.97
CA ASN A 185 -13.60 32.93 8.97
C ASN A 185 -14.05 32.36 10.33
N LEU A 186 -13.55 31.17 10.67
CA LEU A 186 -13.92 30.46 11.90
C LEU A 186 -13.67 31.27 13.18
N SER A 187 -12.65 32.13 13.19
CA SER A 187 -12.32 32.98 14.36
C SER A 187 -13.37 34.06 14.64
N ARG A 188 -14.16 34.45 13.63
CA ARG A 188 -15.21 35.48 13.75
C ARG A 188 -16.58 34.86 14.04
N LEU A 189 -16.75 33.57 13.80
CA LEU A 189 -18.01 32.87 14.00
C LEU A 189 -18.23 32.61 15.49
N ASN A 190 -19.39 33.00 16.02
CA ASN A 190 -19.82 32.52 17.34
C ASN A 190 -20.31 31.07 17.20
N VAL A 191 -19.39 30.13 17.40
CA VAL A 191 -19.61 28.68 17.28
C VAL A 191 -20.80 28.23 18.13
N ASP A 192 -20.93 28.74 19.35
CA ASP A 192 -21.96 28.32 20.30
C ASP A 192 -23.37 28.61 19.78
N LYS A 193 -23.55 29.75 19.09
CA LYS A 193 -24.86 30.13 18.52
C LYS A 193 -25.28 29.13 17.43
N TYR A 194 -24.41 28.87 16.47
CA TYR A 194 -24.73 28.02 15.32
C TYR A 194 -24.74 26.53 15.65
N ALA A 195 -23.99 26.11 16.68
CA ALA A 195 -24.02 24.74 17.17
C ALA A 195 -25.32 24.39 17.90
N ASN A 196 -26.02 25.38 18.47
CA ASN A 196 -27.34 25.18 19.06
C ASN A 196 -28.45 24.98 18.01
N ASP A 197 -28.25 25.47 16.78
CA ASP A 197 -29.23 25.36 15.70
C ASP A 197 -29.14 23.98 15.02
N PRO A 198 -30.14 23.09 15.14
CA PRO A 198 -30.03 21.70 14.68
C PRO A 198 -29.91 21.56 13.15
N LEU A 199 -30.49 22.50 12.40
CA LEU A 199 -30.46 22.47 10.93
C LEU A 199 -29.08 22.85 10.37
N LEU A 200 -28.40 23.78 11.04
CA LEU A 200 -27.16 24.37 10.54
C LEU A 200 -25.92 23.74 11.17
N SER A 201 -26.01 23.29 12.43
CA SER A 201 -24.92 22.64 13.16
C SER A 201 -24.30 21.49 12.38
N ARG A 202 -25.12 20.66 11.73
CA ARG A 202 -24.63 19.53 10.91
C ARG A 202 -23.80 20.00 9.72
N LEU A 203 -24.31 20.93 8.91
CA LEU A 203 -23.62 21.45 7.73
C LEU A 203 -22.34 22.21 8.12
N LEU A 204 -22.41 22.96 9.22
CA LEU A 204 -21.26 23.67 9.77
C LEU A 204 -20.19 22.68 10.26
N PHE A 205 -20.58 21.62 10.97
CA PHE A 205 -19.66 20.58 11.40
C PHE A 205 -18.97 19.91 10.21
N GLU A 206 -19.74 19.48 9.21
CA GLU A 206 -19.20 18.83 8.00
C GLU A 206 -18.21 19.77 7.29
N TYR A 207 -18.49 21.08 7.20
CA TYR A 207 -17.57 22.06 6.62
C TYR A 207 -16.28 22.24 7.41
N VAL A 208 -16.39 22.45 8.72
CA VAL A 208 -15.21 22.64 9.56
C VAL A 208 -14.34 21.38 9.57
N PHE A 209 -14.97 20.21 9.58
CA PHE A 209 -14.29 18.92 9.65
C PHE A 209 -13.61 18.53 8.33
N TYR A 210 -14.32 18.58 7.20
CA TYR A 210 -13.80 18.11 5.90
C TYR A 210 -13.07 19.19 5.10
N HIS A 211 -13.59 20.42 5.04
CA HIS A 211 -13.04 21.48 4.19
C HIS A 211 -11.92 22.26 4.90
N GLU A 212 -12.17 22.78 6.12
CA GLU A 212 -11.15 23.55 6.85
C GLU A 212 -10.11 22.66 7.55
N GLY A 213 -10.51 21.47 7.98
CA GLY A 213 -9.64 20.53 8.71
C GLY A 213 -9.31 20.95 10.14
N ASP A 214 -10.05 21.89 10.74
CA ASP A 214 -9.85 22.30 12.14
C ASP A 214 -10.62 21.39 13.11
N MET A 215 -9.91 20.38 13.61
CA MET A 215 -10.47 19.37 14.51
C MET A 215 -10.92 19.94 15.87
N LYS A 216 -10.35 21.06 16.33
CA LYS A 216 -10.68 21.63 17.65
C LYS A 216 -12.03 22.31 17.61
N ILE A 217 -12.27 23.11 16.58
CA ILE A 217 -13.56 23.80 16.39
C ILE A 217 -14.64 22.78 16.04
N ALA A 218 -14.34 21.78 15.20
CA ALA A 218 -15.25 20.67 14.92
C ALA A 218 -15.66 19.93 16.21
N HIS A 219 -14.70 19.67 17.11
CA HIS A 219 -14.97 19.06 18.41
C HIS A 219 -15.88 19.92 19.29
N GLN A 220 -15.66 21.24 19.35
CA GLN A 220 -16.51 22.16 20.09
C GLN A 220 -17.96 22.15 19.55
N ILE A 221 -18.13 22.20 18.23
CA ILE A 221 -19.46 22.14 17.58
C ILE A 221 -20.16 20.84 17.97
N ALA A 222 -19.48 19.70 17.82
CA ALA A 222 -20.05 18.39 18.16
C ALA A 222 -20.39 18.27 19.66
N ALA A 223 -19.55 18.82 20.55
CA ALA A 223 -19.78 18.81 22.00
C ALA A 223 -20.99 19.67 22.42
N ILE A 224 -21.28 20.76 21.71
CA ILE A 224 -22.46 21.60 21.97
C ILE A 224 -23.70 20.95 21.37
N ALA A 225 -23.61 20.47 20.13
CA ALA A 225 -24.74 19.81 19.47
C ALA A 225 -25.17 18.51 20.19
N THR A 226 -24.23 17.73 20.72
CA THR A 226 -24.54 16.58 21.60
C THR A 226 -25.30 16.99 22.86
N LYS A 227 -24.95 18.12 23.48
CA LYS A 227 -25.67 18.68 24.65
C LYS A 227 -27.07 19.12 24.27
N CYS A 228 -27.23 19.82 23.15
CA CYS A 228 -28.55 20.24 22.64
C CYS A 228 -29.46 19.04 22.33
N ALA A 229 -28.88 17.95 21.82
CA ALA A 229 -29.59 16.70 21.56
C ALA A 229 -29.79 15.81 22.81
N ASN A 230 -29.45 16.30 24.01
CA ASN A 230 -29.52 15.55 25.28
C ASN A 230 -28.86 14.16 25.21
N TYR A 231 -27.78 14.00 24.45
CA TYR A 231 -27.06 12.73 24.23
C TYR A 231 -27.90 11.57 23.66
N SER A 232 -29.06 11.88 23.06
CA SER A 232 -29.95 10.88 22.45
C SER A 232 -29.57 10.52 21.01
N ASP A 233 -28.92 11.43 20.29
CA ASP A 233 -28.53 11.22 18.90
C ASP A 233 -27.21 10.43 18.75
N TRP A 234 -27.26 9.33 18.00
CA TRP A 234 -26.06 8.54 17.66
C TRP A 234 -25.11 9.30 16.73
N TYR A 235 -25.65 10.13 15.82
CA TYR A 235 -24.88 10.89 14.83
C TYR A 235 -23.84 11.77 15.51
N TRP A 236 -24.25 12.58 16.48
CA TRP A 236 -23.35 13.49 17.19
C TRP A 236 -22.32 12.75 18.04
N LYS A 237 -22.68 11.60 18.64
CA LYS A 237 -21.71 10.73 19.32
C LYS A 237 -20.66 10.17 18.37
N ASN A 238 -21.05 9.75 17.16
CA ASN A 238 -20.12 9.31 16.14
C ASN A 238 -19.18 10.42 15.70
N GLN A 239 -19.72 11.60 15.39
CA GLN A 239 -18.91 12.75 14.98
C GLN A 239 -17.90 13.15 16.06
N LEU A 240 -18.33 13.15 17.32
CA LEU A 240 -17.46 13.42 18.46
C LEU A 240 -16.36 12.34 18.58
N GLY A 241 -16.71 11.07 18.35
CA GLY A 241 -15.75 9.96 18.25
C GLY A 241 -14.73 10.13 17.11
N LYS A 242 -15.17 10.60 15.92
CA LYS A 242 -14.27 10.91 14.80
C LYS A 242 -13.30 12.04 15.15
N CYS A 243 -13.77 13.10 15.81
CA CYS A 243 -12.90 14.17 16.29
C CYS A 243 -11.85 13.65 17.28
N TYR A 244 -12.25 12.83 18.26
CA TYR A 244 -11.31 12.22 19.21
C TYR A 244 -10.29 11.30 18.53
N TYR A 245 -10.74 10.52 17.53
CA TYR A 245 -9.85 9.69 16.72
C TYR A 245 -8.78 10.53 16.02
N ARG A 246 -9.18 11.63 15.36
CA ARG A 246 -8.25 12.55 14.69
C ARG A 246 -7.32 13.29 15.65
N LEU A 247 -7.76 13.53 16.89
CA LEU A 247 -6.95 14.15 17.94
C LEU A 247 -6.00 13.15 18.65
N GLY A 248 -6.04 11.86 18.31
CA GLY A 248 -5.22 10.81 18.94
C GLY A 248 -5.78 10.28 20.27
N MET A 249 -6.97 10.72 20.70
CA MET A 249 -7.61 10.27 21.95
C MET A 249 -8.45 9.01 21.71
N TYR A 250 -7.80 7.87 21.48
CA TYR A 250 -8.46 6.62 21.10
C TYR A 250 -9.40 6.04 22.18
N ALA A 251 -9.05 6.19 23.46
CA ALA A 251 -9.87 5.70 24.58
C ALA A 251 -11.22 6.43 24.66
N ASP A 252 -11.19 7.76 24.55
CA ASP A 252 -12.40 8.58 24.55
C ASP A 252 -13.23 8.37 23.28
N ALA A 253 -12.57 8.23 22.12
CA ALA A 253 -13.24 7.86 20.87
C ALA A 253 -14.01 6.54 21.01
N THR A 254 -13.37 5.51 21.58
CA THR A 254 -13.97 4.19 21.83
C THR A 254 -15.21 4.31 22.71
N LYS A 255 -15.15 5.10 23.79
CA LYS A 255 -16.30 5.35 24.69
C LYS A 255 -17.49 5.98 23.94
N GLN A 256 -17.23 6.93 23.04
CA GLN A 256 -18.28 7.58 22.25
C GLN A 256 -18.91 6.63 21.24
N PHE A 257 -18.11 5.83 20.53
CA PHE A 257 -18.64 4.84 19.59
C PHE A 257 -19.43 3.73 20.28
N LEU A 258 -18.99 3.25 21.45
CA LEU A 258 -19.78 2.31 22.26
C LEU A 258 -21.09 2.94 22.77
N SER A 259 -21.06 4.20 23.20
CA SER A 259 -22.26 4.95 23.59
C SER A 259 -23.21 5.19 22.41
N SER A 260 -22.68 5.32 21.19
CA SER A 260 -23.45 5.45 19.95
C SER A 260 -24.14 4.14 19.57
N LEU A 261 -23.42 3.01 19.67
CA LEU A 261 -23.97 1.67 19.42
C LEU A 261 -25.14 1.32 20.34
N ASN A 262 -25.12 1.81 21.58
CA ASN A 262 -26.24 1.65 22.52
C ASN A 262 -27.51 2.38 22.08
N ASN A 263 -27.37 3.50 21.36
CA ASN A 263 -28.51 4.25 20.83
C ASN A 263 -29.02 3.62 19.54
N GLN A 264 -28.13 3.46 18.54
CA GLN A 264 -28.45 2.82 17.26
C GLN A 264 -27.25 2.05 16.74
N LYS A 265 -27.45 0.78 16.42
CA LYS A 265 -26.41 -0.05 15.79
C LYS A 265 -26.28 0.37 14.33
N MET A 266 -25.08 0.80 13.92
CA MET A 266 -24.77 1.20 12.55
C MET A 266 -23.52 0.49 12.05
N VAL A 267 -23.45 0.24 10.75
CA VAL A 267 -22.28 -0.37 10.09
C VAL A 267 -21.02 0.49 10.32
N GLU A 268 -21.15 1.80 10.09
CA GLU A 268 -20.10 2.79 10.27
C GLU A 268 -19.47 2.75 11.68
N THR A 269 -20.29 2.59 12.74
CA THR A 269 -19.79 2.53 14.12
C THR A 269 -18.92 1.32 14.39
N TYR A 270 -19.27 0.15 13.86
CA TYR A 270 -18.46 -1.06 14.00
C TYR A 270 -17.14 -0.91 13.25
N ALA A 271 -17.17 -0.31 12.06
CA ALA A 271 -15.97 -0.03 11.28
C ALA A 271 -15.01 0.93 11.99
N TYR A 272 -15.51 1.99 12.65
CA TYR A 272 -14.66 2.90 13.44
C TYR A 272 -14.07 2.26 14.69
N LEU A 273 -14.84 1.44 15.42
CA LEU A 273 -14.29 0.67 16.56
C LEU A 273 -13.17 -0.27 16.11
N ALA A 274 -13.39 -0.97 15.00
CA ALA A 274 -12.36 -1.82 14.42
C ALA A 274 -11.13 -1.00 13.97
N LYS A 275 -11.34 0.16 13.36
CA LYS A 275 -10.27 1.10 12.99
C LYS A 275 -9.45 1.56 14.20
N ILE A 276 -10.09 1.88 15.32
CA ILE A 276 -9.40 2.19 16.59
C ILE A 276 -8.61 0.98 17.08
N SER A 277 -9.21 -0.22 17.12
CA SER A 277 -8.48 -1.41 17.57
C SER A 277 -7.29 -1.76 16.67
N LYS A 278 -7.34 -1.42 15.36
CA LYS A 278 -6.19 -1.50 14.44
C LYS A 278 -5.11 -0.48 14.77
N ARG A 279 -5.47 0.73 15.21
CA ARG A 279 -4.52 1.75 15.69
C ARG A 279 -3.82 1.31 16.98
N LEU A 280 -4.57 0.72 17.91
CA LEU A 280 -4.07 0.18 19.19
C LEU A 280 -3.33 -1.17 19.06
N ASP A 281 -3.14 -1.70 17.84
CA ASP A 281 -2.49 -2.99 17.56
C ASP A 281 -3.17 -4.21 18.23
N GLN A 282 -4.51 -4.20 18.28
CA GLN A 282 -5.35 -5.26 18.86
C GLN A 282 -6.18 -5.99 17.78
N PRO A 283 -5.56 -6.89 16.98
CA PRO A 283 -6.22 -7.53 15.85
C PRO A 283 -7.43 -8.39 16.22
N PHE A 284 -7.39 -9.10 17.35
CA PHE A 284 -8.51 -9.96 17.77
C PHE A 284 -9.73 -9.16 18.19
N MET A 285 -9.53 -8.01 18.83
CA MET A 285 -10.64 -7.09 19.14
C MET A 285 -11.21 -6.48 17.86
N ALA A 286 -10.37 -6.18 16.86
CA ALA A 286 -10.85 -5.75 15.54
C ALA A 286 -11.75 -6.82 14.89
N ILE A 287 -11.29 -8.08 14.90
CA ILE A 287 -12.07 -9.22 14.39
C ILE A 287 -13.39 -9.37 15.18
N GLU A 288 -13.36 -9.22 16.50
CA GLU A 288 -14.57 -9.27 17.34
C GLU A 288 -15.56 -8.15 16.97
N HIS A 289 -15.09 -6.91 16.80
CA HIS A 289 -15.94 -5.79 16.39
C HIS A 289 -16.57 -6.01 15.00
N TYR A 290 -15.80 -6.51 14.03
CA TYR A 290 -16.33 -6.85 12.71
C TYR A 290 -17.31 -8.02 12.77
N THR A 291 -16.99 -9.09 13.51
CA THR A 291 -17.90 -10.26 13.63
C THR A 291 -19.19 -9.92 14.35
N ASN A 292 -19.15 -9.09 15.40
CA ASN A 292 -20.34 -8.56 16.06
C ASN A 292 -21.18 -7.69 15.11
N GLY A 293 -20.53 -6.84 14.32
CA GLY A 293 -21.19 -6.08 13.27
C GLY A 293 -21.87 -6.98 12.24
N LEU A 294 -21.18 -8.04 11.77
CA LEU A 294 -21.71 -9.00 10.80
C LEU A 294 -22.84 -9.88 11.34
N GLN A 295 -22.91 -10.11 12.65
CA GLN A 295 -24.07 -10.77 13.28
C GLN A 295 -25.32 -9.90 13.16
N THR A 296 -25.17 -8.56 13.30
CA THR A 296 -26.27 -7.60 13.18
C THR A 296 -26.62 -7.31 11.73
N PHE A 297 -25.61 -7.04 10.90
CA PHE A 297 -25.71 -6.74 9.48
C PHE A 297 -25.10 -7.90 8.70
N LYS A 298 -25.90 -8.94 8.51
CA LYS A 298 -25.49 -10.09 7.70
C LYS A 298 -25.14 -9.62 6.30
N ASN A 299 -24.00 -10.06 5.78
CA ASN A 299 -23.56 -9.79 4.41
C ASN A 299 -23.30 -8.32 4.09
N ASP A 300 -22.89 -7.51 5.07
CA ASP A 300 -22.39 -6.18 4.76
C ASP A 300 -20.97 -6.23 4.17
N ILE A 301 -20.80 -5.60 3.00
CA ILE A 301 -19.56 -5.63 2.24
C ILE A 301 -18.44 -4.88 2.99
N THR A 302 -18.75 -3.73 3.62
CA THR A 302 -17.74 -2.89 4.26
C THR A 302 -17.12 -3.55 5.50
N LEU A 303 -17.94 -4.26 6.28
CA LEU A 303 -17.44 -5.02 7.43
C LEU A 303 -16.65 -6.26 6.98
N LEU A 304 -17.09 -6.93 5.91
CA LEU A 304 -16.35 -8.06 5.35
C LEU A 304 -15.00 -7.64 4.75
N THR A 305 -14.93 -6.50 4.05
CA THR A 305 -13.67 -5.98 3.50
C THR A 305 -12.72 -5.59 4.63
N GLY A 306 -13.23 -4.90 5.67
CA GLY A 306 -12.45 -4.58 6.86
C GLY A 306 -11.87 -5.82 7.55
N LEU A 307 -12.68 -6.88 7.69
CA LEU A 307 -12.26 -8.15 8.27
C LEU A 307 -11.23 -8.90 7.40
N ALA A 308 -11.42 -8.91 6.08
CA ALA A 308 -10.47 -9.51 5.13
C ALA A 308 -9.10 -8.82 5.17
N ARG A 309 -9.09 -7.48 5.26
CA ARG A 309 -7.89 -6.64 5.43
C ARG A 309 -7.16 -6.97 6.74
N VAL A 310 -7.89 -7.21 7.84
CA VAL A 310 -7.27 -7.60 9.12
C VAL A 310 -6.61 -8.97 9.04
N TYR A 311 -7.24 -9.95 8.38
CA TYR A 311 -6.62 -11.27 8.17
C TYR A 311 -5.38 -11.20 7.26
N GLU A 312 -5.43 -10.38 6.21
CA GLU A 312 -4.30 -10.11 5.33
C GLU A 312 -3.12 -9.50 6.12
N GLN A 313 -3.38 -8.51 6.98
CA GLN A 313 -2.36 -7.90 7.83
C GLN A 313 -1.77 -8.85 8.88
N LEU A 314 -2.54 -9.85 9.32
CA LEU A 314 -2.09 -10.91 10.23
C LEU A 314 -1.26 -12.00 9.52
N GLY A 315 -1.27 -12.05 8.18
CA GLY A 315 -0.67 -13.11 7.37
C GLY A 315 -1.49 -14.41 7.32
N ASP A 316 -2.78 -14.35 7.68
CA ASP A 316 -3.70 -15.50 7.56
C ASP A 316 -4.40 -15.44 6.20
N ASP A 317 -3.62 -15.72 5.15
CA ASP A 317 -4.07 -15.58 3.76
C ASP A 317 -5.27 -16.47 3.45
N GLU A 318 -5.30 -17.71 3.97
CA GLU A 318 -6.41 -18.66 3.76
C GLU A 318 -7.75 -18.04 4.18
N LYS A 319 -7.83 -17.50 5.41
CA LYS A 319 -9.06 -16.84 5.88
C LYS A 319 -9.34 -15.54 5.13
N SER A 320 -8.31 -14.78 4.79
CA SER A 320 -8.46 -13.54 4.01
C SER A 320 -9.11 -13.84 2.65
N ILE A 321 -8.59 -14.81 1.91
CA ILE A 321 -9.12 -15.24 0.61
C ILE A 321 -10.56 -15.76 0.74
N ASP A 322 -10.85 -16.56 1.76
CA ASP A 322 -12.22 -17.06 1.99
C ASP A 322 -13.20 -15.92 2.27
N THR A 323 -12.77 -14.90 3.01
CA THR A 323 -13.59 -13.71 3.26
C THR A 323 -13.77 -12.85 2.01
N TYR A 324 -12.73 -12.67 1.18
CA TYR A 324 -12.87 -12.03 -0.13
C TYR A 324 -13.79 -12.82 -1.07
N LYS A 325 -13.72 -14.16 -1.07
CA LYS A 325 -14.66 -14.99 -1.83
C LYS A 325 -16.10 -14.80 -1.34
N ASN A 326 -16.32 -14.63 -0.03
CA ASN A 326 -17.64 -14.30 0.51
C ASN A 326 -18.13 -12.93 0.03
N ILE A 327 -17.24 -11.94 -0.06
CA ILE A 327 -17.57 -10.63 -0.65
C ILE A 327 -17.96 -10.78 -2.11
N LEU A 328 -17.21 -11.54 -2.91
CA LEU A 328 -17.51 -11.76 -4.33
C LEU A 328 -18.85 -12.48 -4.57
N ARG A 329 -19.34 -13.27 -3.61
CA ARG A 329 -20.68 -13.87 -3.67
C ARG A 329 -21.79 -12.82 -3.50
N GLN A 330 -21.51 -11.72 -2.81
CA GLN A 330 -22.47 -10.64 -2.55
C GLN A 330 -22.37 -9.56 -3.61
N ASP A 331 -21.15 -9.08 -3.87
CA ASP A 331 -20.83 -8.12 -4.91
C ASP A 331 -19.75 -8.68 -5.85
N PRO A 332 -20.14 -9.19 -7.03
CA PRO A 332 -19.23 -9.75 -8.02
C PRO A 332 -18.40 -8.68 -8.76
N ASN A 333 -18.63 -7.39 -8.49
CA ASN A 333 -17.94 -6.27 -9.12
C ASN A 333 -16.99 -5.55 -8.16
N ASN A 334 -16.85 -6.00 -6.91
CA ASN A 334 -15.93 -5.39 -5.95
C ASN A 334 -14.47 -5.57 -6.42
N ILE A 335 -13.88 -4.49 -6.92
CA ILE A 335 -12.53 -4.47 -7.51
C ILE A 335 -11.49 -4.97 -6.50
N GLU A 336 -11.62 -4.60 -5.23
CA GLU A 336 -10.64 -4.95 -4.21
C GLU A 336 -10.60 -6.45 -3.96
N ALA A 337 -11.77 -7.05 -3.75
CA ALA A 337 -11.89 -8.48 -3.53
C ALA A 337 -11.42 -9.28 -4.78
N ILE A 338 -11.73 -8.80 -5.98
CA ILE A 338 -11.29 -9.44 -7.22
C ILE A 338 -9.75 -9.41 -7.33
N ALA A 339 -9.13 -8.25 -7.09
CA ALA A 339 -7.69 -8.06 -7.23
C ALA A 339 -6.88 -8.88 -6.20
N CYS A 340 -7.30 -8.89 -4.92
CA CYS A 340 -6.64 -9.70 -3.88
C CYS A 340 -6.73 -11.20 -4.19
N VAL A 341 -7.90 -11.68 -4.63
CA VAL A 341 -8.10 -13.09 -5.02
C VAL A 341 -7.26 -13.43 -6.26
N ALA A 342 -7.25 -12.56 -7.27
CA ALA A 342 -6.47 -12.74 -8.49
C ALA A 342 -4.96 -12.82 -8.21
N ALA A 343 -4.43 -11.89 -7.41
CA ALA A 343 -3.02 -11.86 -7.04
C ALA A 343 -2.63 -13.16 -6.31
N ASN A 344 -3.44 -13.60 -5.35
CA ASN A 344 -3.17 -14.85 -4.65
C ASN A 344 -3.18 -16.08 -5.60
N TYR A 345 -4.14 -16.17 -6.54
CA TYR A 345 -4.14 -17.26 -7.52
C TYR A 345 -2.94 -17.20 -8.48
N PHE A 346 -2.50 -16.00 -8.86
CA PHE A 346 -1.33 -15.82 -9.71
C PHE A 346 -0.06 -16.35 -9.04
N TYR A 347 0.18 -15.99 -7.78
CA TYR A 347 1.34 -16.46 -7.01
C TYR A 347 1.20 -17.91 -6.51
N SER A 348 -0.02 -18.46 -6.50
CA SER A 348 -0.30 -19.89 -6.23
C SER A 348 -0.13 -20.79 -7.45
N ASP A 349 0.60 -20.34 -8.48
CA ASP A 349 0.87 -21.06 -9.74
C ASP A 349 -0.41 -21.40 -10.54
N GLN A 350 -1.44 -20.54 -10.44
CA GLN A 350 -2.70 -20.66 -11.18
C GLN A 350 -3.03 -19.39 -11.98
N PRO A 351 -2.17 -19.00 -12.94
CA PRO A 351 -2.33 -17.75 -13.71
C PRO A 351 -3.60 -17.74 -14.56
N GLU A 352 -4.10 -18.90 -14.99
CA GLU A 352 -5.34 -19.01 -15.78
C GLU A 352 -6.57 -18.53 -15.01
N VAL A 353 -6.62 -18.83 -13.70
CA VAL A 353 -7.70 -18.40 -12.81
C VAL A 353 -7.56 -16.91 -12.51
N ALA A 354 -6.35 -16.44 -12.22
CA ALA A 354 -6.05 -15.03 -12.04
C ALA A 354 -6.47 -14.19 -13.26
N LEU A 355 -6.17 -14.68 -14.47
CA LEU A 355 -6.55 -14.03 -15.74
C LEU A 355 -8.07 -13.82 -15.84
N ARG A 356 -8.89 -14.79 -15.40
CA ARG A 356 -10.36 -14.65 -15.40
C ARG A 356 -10.82 -13.53 -14.46
N TYR A 357 -10.20 -13.43 -13.29
CA TYR A 357 -10.51 -12.37 -12.32
C TYR A 357 -10.05 -10.99 -12.82
N TYR A 358 -8.84 -10.85 -13.37
CA TYR A 358 -8.42 -9.57 -13.94
C TYR A 358 -9.26 -9.16 -15.17
N ARG A 359 -9.70 -10.11 -16.00
CA ARG A 359 -10.67 -9.83 -17.07
C ARG A 359 -12.01 -9.35 -16.53
N ARG A 360 -12.42 -9.79 -15.34
CA ARG A 360 -13.62 -9.27 -14.67
C ARG A 360 -13.45 -7.80 -14.29
N ILE A 361 -12.31 -7.40 -13.76
CA ILE A 361 -12.02 -5.98 -13.45
C ILE A 361 -12.09 -5.13 -14.72
N LEU A 362 -11.53 -5.64 -15.83
CA LEU A 362 -11.61 -4.97 -17.13
C LEU A 362 -13.07 -4.80 -17.61
N GLN A 363 -13.93 -5.80 -17.40
CA GLN A 363 -15.37 -5.73 -17.73
C GLN A 363 -16.14 -4.72 -16.88
N VAL A 364 -15.69 -4.43 -15.66
CA VAL A 364 -16.28 -3.40 -14.79
C VAL A 364 -15.99 -1.99 -15.32
N GLY A 365 -15.01 -1.82 -16.22
CA GLY A 365 -14.68 -0.55 -16.87
C GLY A 365 -13.43 0.15 -16.31
N VAL A 366 -12.67 -0.52 -15.43
CA VAL A 366 -11.40 0.02 -14.93
C VAL A 366 -10.35 -0.05 -16.03
N ASN A 367 -9.71 1.07 -16.36
CA ASN A 367 -8.72 1.20 -17.43
C ASN A 367 -7.44 1.85 -16.86
N ASN A 368 -6.67 1.06 -16.10
CA ASN A 368 -5.45 1.49 -15.41
C ASN A 368 -4.23 0.76 -15.98
N ALA A 369 -3.05 1.39 -15.95
CA ALA A 369 -1.80 0.78 -16.42
C ALA A 369 -1.45 -0.50 -15.65
N GLU A 370 -1.60 -0.49 -14.32
CA GLU A 370 -1.39 -1.65 -13.43
C GLU A 370 -2.24 -2.86 -13.84
N LEU A 371 -3.51 -2.63 -14.18
CA LEU A 371 -4.43 -3.69 -14.60
C LEU A 371 -3.96 -4.33 -15.92
N PHE A 372 -3.58 -3.52 -16.91
CA PHE A 372 -3.07 -4.04 -18.18
C PHE A 372 -1.73 -4.76 -18.01
N MET A 373 -0.87 -4.32 -17.10
CA MET A 373 0.34 -5.06 -16.75
C MET A 373 0.03 -6.41 -16.13
N ASN A 374 -0.88 -6.46 -15.15
CA ASN A 374 -1.29 -7.71 -14.50
C ASN A 374 -1.94 -8.67 -15.50
N LEU A 375 -2.77 -8.18 -16.43
CA LEU A 375 -3.31 -8.95 -17.54
C LEU A 375 -2.21 -9.46 -18.47
N GLY A 376 -1.26 -8.60 -18.83
CA GLY A 376 -0.12 -8.95 -19.69
C GLY A 376 0.75 -10.06 -19.08
N LEU A 377 1.08 -9.96 -17.79
CA LEU A 377 1.79 -10.99 -17.04
C LEU A 377 0.99 -12.29 -16.99
N CYS A 378 -0.29 -12.24 -16.62
CA CYS A 378 -1.14 -13.44 -16.61
C CYS A 378 -1.22 -14.11 -17.98
N CYS A 379 -1.40 -13.34 -19.07
CA CYS A 379 -1.39 -13.85 -20.43
C CYS A 379 -0.04 -14.49 -20.80
N PHE A 380 1.08 -13.88 -20.39
CA PHE A 380 2.42 -14.41 -20.63
C PHE A 380 2.62 -15.77 -19.95
N PHE A 381 2.26 -15.90 -18.66
CA PHE A 381 2.35 -17.17 -17.94
C PHE A 381 1.34 -18.22 -18.44
N CYS A 382 0.21 -17.80 -19.02
CA CYS A 382 -0.73 -18.69 -19.72
C CYS A 382 -0.31 -19.03 -21.16
N GLN A 383 0.90 -18.63 -21.59
CA GLN A 383 1.42 -18.83 -22.96
C GLN A 383 0.59 -18.16 -24.08
N GLN A 384 -0.21 -17.14 -23.75
CA GLN A 384 -0.98 -16.33 -24.69
C GLN A 384 -0.17 -15.09 -25.10
N PHE A 385 0.91 -15.30 -25.85
CA PHE A 385 1.89 -14.25 -26.16
C PHE A 385 1.31 -13.08 -26.97
N ASP A 386 0.43 -13.35 -27.93
CA ASP A 386 -0.20 -12.31 -28.76
C ASP A 386 -0.97 -11.28 -27.90
N LEU A 387 -1.73 -11.78 -26.93
CA LEU A 387 -2.48 -10.94 -26.00
C LEU A 387 -1.55 -10.26 -24.99
N ALA A 388 -0.51 -10.96 -24.52
CA ALA A 388 0.44 -10.41 -23.55
C ALA A 388 1.12 -9.14 -24.07
N ILE A 389 1.62 -9.17 -25.31
CA ILE A 389 2.28 -8.01 -25.94
C ILE A 389 1.31 -6.85 -26.06
N SER A 390 0.08 -7.09 -26.57
CA SER A 390 -0.92 -6.03 -26.72
C SER A 390 -1.33 -5.37 -25.40
N CYS A 391 -1.41 -6.15 -24.31
CA CYS A 391 -1.70 -5.63 -22.97
C CYS A 391 -0.54 -4.80 -22.43
N ILE A 392 0.69 -5.27 -22.63
CA ILE A 392 1.90 -4.56 -22.20
C ILE A 392 2.05 -3.21 -22.93
N GLU A 393 1.85 -3.17 -24.25
CA GLU A 393 1.87 -1.92 -25.03
C GLU A 393 0.80 -0.93 -24.54
N ARG A 394 -0.40 -1.44 -24.22
CA ARG A 394 -1.48 -0.61 -23.68
C ARG A 394 -1.15 -0.08 -22.29
N ALA A 395 -0.52 -0.87 -21.44
CA ALA A 395 -0.06 -0.42 -20.13
C ALA A 395 0.98 0.70 -20.25
N GLN A 396 1.95 0.56 -21.17
CA GLN A 396 2.96 1.60 -21.46
C GLN A 396 2.31 2.92 -21.91
N ASN A 397 1.27 2.87 -22.74
CA ASN A 397 0.57 4.06 -23.23
C ASN A 397 -0.27 4.79 -22.16
N ILE A 398 -0.74 4.08 -21.14
CA ILE A 398 -1.62 4.61 -20.08
C ILE A 398 -0.81 5.00 -18.82
N ALA A 399 0.44 4.54 -18.70
CA ALA A 399 1.24 4.69 -17.49
C ALA A 399 1.44 6.15 -17.09
N SER A 400 1.12 6.45 -15.82
CA SER A 400 1.49 7.69 -15.14
C SER A 400 2.92 7.60 -14.61
N ASP A 401 3.60 8.74 -14.43
CA ASP A 401 5.01 8.81 -14.00
C ASP A 401 5.33 7.91 -12.80
N ASP A 402 4.41 7.79 -11.84
CA ASP A 402 4.56 6.95 -10.64
C ASP A 402 4.63 5.43 -10.92
N VAL A 403 4.01 4.96 -12.01
CA VAL A 403 3.84 3.53 -12.34
C VAL A 403 4.73 3.10 -13.52
N VAL A 404 5.27 4.06 -14.28
CA VAL A 404 6.10 3.82 -15.47
C VAL A 404 7.30 2.92 -15.17
N ALA A 405 7.95 3.07 -14.01
CA ALA A 405 9.11 2.25 -13.64
C ALA A 405 8.76 0.75 -13.53
N ASP A 406 7.66 0.42 -12.84
CA ASP A 406 7.20 -0.96 -12.66
C ASP A 406 6.73 -1.58 -13.97
N VAL A 407 6.11 -0.78 -14.84
CA VAL A 407 5.74 -1.20 -16.20
C VAL A 407 6.98 -1.62 -16.97
N TRP A 408 8.02 -0.78 -17.02
CA TRP A 408 9.27 -1.10 -17.71
C TRP A 408 10.00 -2.29 -17.09
N TYR A 409 10.03 -2.40 -15.77
CA TYR A 409 10.61 -3.54 -15.06
C TYR A 409 9.94 -4.86 -15.48
N ASN A 410 8.61 -4.91 -15.44
CA ASN A 410 7.84 -6.09 -15.82
C ASN A 410 7.97 -6.41 -17.30
N THR A 411 8.07 -5.40 -18.18
CA THR A 411 8.38 -5.64 -19.61
C THR A 411 9.75 -6.26 -19.79
N GLY A 412 10.74 -5.83 -19.00
CA GLY A 412 12.08 -6.41 -18.98
C GLY A 412 12.07 -7.87 -18.54
N ASN A 413 11.27 -8.23 -17.54
CA ASN A 413 11.10 -9.61 -17.08
C ASN A 413 10.48 -10.50 -18.18
N VAL A 414 9.45 -10.01 -18.87
CA VAL A 414 8.83 -10.72 -20.00
C VAL A 414 9.84 -10.94 -21.12
N LEU A 415 10.60 -9.90 -21.51
CA LEU A 415 11.65 -10.00 -22.54
C LEU A 415 12.83 -10.89 -22.12
N LEU A 416 13.15 -10.91 -20.82
CA LEU A 416 14.17 -11.82 -20.29
C LEU A 416 13.72 -13.28 -20.42
N ALA A 417 12.44 -13.55 -20.16
CA ALA A 417 11.84 -14.87 -20.30
C ALA A 417 11.68 -15.31 -21.78
N THR A 418 11.52 -14.37 -22.73
CA THR A 418 11.59 -14.69 -24.17
C THR A 418 13.02 -14.94 -24.67
N GLY A 419 14.04 -14.57 -23.89
CA GLY A 419 15.46 -14.75 -24.19
C GLY A 419 16.16 -13.50 -24.74
N ASP A 420 15.45 -12.40 -24.94
CA ASP A 420 15.97 -11.15 -25.51
C ASP A 420 16.69 -10.29 -24.45
N THR A 421 17.83 -10.79 -23.97
CA THR A 421 18.63 -10.16 -22.90
C THR A 421 19.02 -8.71 -23.20
N LYS A 422 19.29 -8.36 -24.47
CA LYS A 422 19.66 -7.00 -24.88
C LYS A 422 18.51 -6.00 -24.72
N MET A 423 17.29 -6.41 -25.07
CA MET A 423 16.11 -5.55 -24.90
C MET A 423 15.69 -5.49 -23.43
N ALA A 424 15.76 -6.60 -22.70
CA ALA A 424 15.54 -6.63 -21.25
C ALA A 424 16.47 -5.63 -20.52
N ALA A 425 17.77 -5.62 -20.86
CA ALA A 425 18.71 -4.65 -20.29
C ALA A 425 18.36 -3.19 -20.62
N ARG A 426 17.75 -2.90 -21.78
CA ARG A 426 17.25 -1.55 -22.10
C ARG A 426 16.04 -1.19 -21.25
N CYS A 427 15.08 -2.11 -21.09
CA CYS A 427 13.91 -1.91 -20.25
C CYS A 427 14.29 -1.65 -18.79
N TYR A 428 15.25 -2.40 -18.22
CA TYR A 428 15.72 -2.12 -16.86
C TYR A 428 16.41 -0.75 -16.73
N ARG A 429 17.16 -0.30 -17.75
CA ARG A 429 17.72 1.06 -17.77
C ARG A 429 16.63 2.14 -17.84
N LEU A 430 15.55 1.90 -18.59
CA LEU A 430 14.39 2.80 -18.64
C LEU A 430 13.65 2.84 -17.29
N ALA A 431 13.48 1.69 -16.65
CA ALA A 431 12.90 1.61 -15.30
C ALA A 431 13.75 2.39 -14.29
N MET A 432 15.08 2.23 -14.32
CA MET A 432 16.00 3.02 -13.50
C MET A 432 15.95 4.52 -13.81
N ALA A 433 15.75 4.91 -15.07
CA ALA A 433 15.67 6.32 -15.45
C ALA A 433 14.35 6.97 -14.99
N ALA A 434 13.26 6.19 -14.93
CA ALA A 434 11.97 6.64 -14.40
C ALA A 434 12.00 6.72 -12.86
N ASP A 435 12.47 5.67 -12.19
CA ASP A 435 12.70 5.65 -10.75
C ASP A 435 14.14 5.21 -10.42
N ASN A 436 14.94 6.19 -9.99
CA ASN A 436 16.32 5.98 -9.56
C ASN A 436 16.43 5.13 -8.28
N SER A 437 15.33 4.89 -7.57
CA SER A 437 15.26 4.08 -6.34
C SER A 437 14.74 2.66 -6.55
N HIS A 438 14.44 2.27 -7.79
CA HIS A 438 13.87 0.96 -8.10
C HIS A 438 14.93 -0.15 -8.03
N ALA A 439 15.08 -0.76 -6.84
CA ALA A 439 16.15 -1.71 -6.54
C ALA A 439 16.07 -3.03 -7.34
N GLU A 440 14.88 -3.49 -7.72
CA GLU A 440 14.66 -4.73 -8.46
C GLU A 440 15.21 -4.65 -9.89
N SER A 441 14.99 -3.54 -10.61
CA SER A 441 15.58 -3.35 -11.95
C SER A 441 17.10 -3.25 -11.90
N ILE A 442 17.65 -2.58 -10.88
CA ILE A 442 19.10 -2.46 -10.68
C ILE A 442 19.70 -3.86 -10.48
N CYS A 443 19.05 -4.70 -9.66
CA CYS A 443 19.48 -6.08 -9.42
C CYS A 443 19.44 -6.90 -10.72
N ASN A 444 18.34 -6.86 -11.48
CA ASN A 444 18.21 -7.62 -12.72
C ASN A 444 19.18 -7.13 -13.80
N LEU A 445 19.46 -5.83 -13.88
CA LEU A 445 20.48 -5.27 -14.76
C LEU A 445 21.88 -5.75 -14.36
N ALA A 446 22.19 -5.80 -13.06
CA ALA A 446 23.46 -6.32 -12.56
C ALA A 446 23.65 -7.79 -12.95
N VAL A 447 22.62 -8.63 -12.79
CA VAL A 447 22.66 -10.04 -13.22
C VAL A 447 22.92 -10.16 -14.72
N LEU A 448 22.32 -9.30 -15.55
CA LEU A 448 22.60 -9.26 -16.99
C LEU A 448 24.05 -8.82 -17.30
N GLN A 449 24.58 -7.81 -16.60
CA GLN A 449 25.98 -7.39 -16.77
C GLN A 449 26.98 -8.46 -16.31
N MET A 450 26.66 -9.18 -15.24
CA MET A 450 27.42 -10.36 -14.79
C MET A 450 27.45 -11.43 -15.89
N ARG A 451 26.31 -11.71 -16.54
CA ARG A 451 26.22 -12.66 -17.67
C ARG A 451 26.98 -12.19 -18.91
N GLU A 452 27.07 -10.88 -19.15
CA GLU A 452 27.90 -10.29 -20.22
C GLU A 452 29.41 -10.29 -19.89
N GLY A 453 29.81 -10.65 -18.66
CA GLY A 453 31.20 -10.68 -18.19
C GLY A 453 31.72 -9.33 -17.67
N LYS A 454 30.87 -8.30 -17.56
CA LYS A 454 31.23 -6.98 -17.02
C LYS A 454 31.15 -6.97 -15.49
N LEU A 455 32.09 -7.66 -14.85
CA LEU A 455 32.08 -7.89 -13.40
C LEU A 455 32.14 -6.59 -12.58
N GLY A 456 32.97 -5.63 -12.99
CA GLY A 456 33.12 -4.35 -12.27
C GLY A 456 31.83 -3.51 -12.26
N GLU A 457 31.17 -3.39 -13.42
CA GLU A 457 29.86 -2.71 -13.52
C GLU A 457 28.79 -3.43 -12.70
N SER A 458 28.76 -4.76 -12.78
CA SER A 458 27.82 -5.59 -12.02
C SER A 458 27.99 -5.41 -10.50
N GLN A 459 29.23 -5.35 -10.01
CA GLN A 459 29.50 -5.15 -8.58
C GLN A 459 28.96 -3.79 -8.10
N CYS A 460 29.23 -2.72 -8.84
CA CYS A 460 28.71 -1.38 -8.53
C CYS A 460 27.18 -1.36 -8.50
N LEU A 461 26.53 -2.02 -9.47
CA LEU A 461 25.07 -2.12 -9.51
C LEU A 461 24.50 -2.93 -8.34
N PHE A 462 25.13 -4.03 -7.93
CA PHE A 462 24.69 -4.78 -6.75
C PHE A 462 24.80 -3.95 -5.47
N HIS A 463 25.88 -3.19 -5.28
CA HIS A 463 26.01 -2.28 -4.14
C HIS A 463 24.93 -1.20 -4.16
N LEU A 464 24.63 -0.63 -5.33
CA LEU A 464 23.55 0.33 -5.49
C LEU A 464 22.18 -0.29 -5.14
N ALA A 465 21.91 -1.52 -5.62
CA ALA A 465 20.67 -2.23 -5.31
C ALA A 465 20.51 -2.49 -3.81
N ILE A 466 21.59 -2.83 -3.11
CA ILE A 466 21.60 -3.00 -1.64
C ILE A 466 21.31 -1.68 -0.92
N GLU A 467 21.89 -0.57 -1.39
CA GLU A 467 21.64 0.76 -0.80
C GLU A 467 20.18 1.19 -0.95
N LYS A 468 19.59 0.96 -2.13
CA LYS A 468 18.20 1.34 -2.41
C LYS A 468 17.18 0.36 -1.82
N GLY A 469 17.50 -0.93 -1.78
CA GLY A 469 16.60 -2.00 -1.35
C GLY A 469 17.24 -2.96 -0.36
N PRO A 470 17.51 -2.53 0.90
CA PRO A 470 18.11 -3.40 1.93
C PRO A 470 17.20 -4.55 2.37
N TYR A 471 15.93 -4.52 1.98
CA TYR A 471 14.91 -5.54 2.27
C TYR A 471 14.87 -6.67 1.24
N LEU A 472 15.53 -6.49 0.08
CA LEU A 472 15.61 -7.50 -0.97
C LEU A 472 16.75 -8.47 -0.66
N PHE A 473 16.51 -9.77 -0.77
CA PHE A 473 17.54 -10.78 -0.51
C PHE A 473 18.40 -11.06 -1.75
N GLU A 474 17.82 -10.86 -2.93
CA GLU A 474 18.37 -11.11 -4.26
C GLU A 474 19.69 -10.34 -4.48
N PRO A 475 19.79 -9.02 -4.25
CA PRO A 475 21.04 -8.30 -4.46
C PRO A 475 22.12 -8.72 -3.46
N HIS A 476 21.77 -9.02 -2.20
CA HIS A 476 22.73 -9.53 -1.22
C HIS A 476 23.30 -10.91 -1.62
N TYR A 477 22.42 -11.81 -2.06
CA TYR A 477 22.80 -13.13 -2.53
C TYR A 477 23.67 -13.06 -3.79
N ASN A 478 23.26 -12.26 -4.79
CA ASN A 478 23.99 -12.14 -6.05
C ASN A 478 25.34 -11.40 -5.88
N ALA A 479 25.43 -10.43 -4.97
CA ALA A 479 26.71 -9.80 -4.61
C ALA A 479 27.68 -10.80 -3.98
N ALA A 480 27.18 -11.65 -3.07
CA ALA A 480 27.98 -12.71 -2.46
C ALA A 480 28.47 -13.74 -3.50
N LEU A 481 27.59 -14.10 -4.45
CA LEU A 481 27.94 -14.96 -5.58
C LEU A 481 29.04 -14.34 -6.47
N LEU A 482 28.93 -13.06 -6.80
CA LEU A 482 29.91 -12.35 -7.63
C LEU A 482 31.26 -12.22 -6.91
N ALA A 483 31.26 -11.89 -5.62
CA ALA A 483 32.48 -11.84 -4.81
C ALA A 483 33.18 -13.22 -4.78
N TYR A 484 32.39 -14.29 -4.64
CA TYR A 484 32.89 -15.66 -4.73
C TYR A 484 33.51 -15.98 -6.10
N GLN A 485 32.92 -15.51 -7.20
CA GLN A 485 33.48 -15.70 -8.55
C GLN A 485 34.78 -14.90 -8.77
N VAL A 486 34.84 -13.64 -8.33
CA VAL A 486 36.02 -12.77 -8.49
C VAL A 486 37.21 -13.29 -7.70
N THR A 487 36.98 -13.72 -6.45
CA THR A 487 38.03 -14.31 -5.60
C THR A 487 38.60 -15.57 -6.23
N LEU A 488 37.77 -16.48 -6.75
CA LEU A 488 38.24 -17.64 -7.51
C LEU A 488 39.13 -17.25 -8.72
N ILE A 489 38.88 -16.12 -9.37
CA ILE A 489 39.68 -15.67 -10.53
C ILE A 489 41.04 -15.09 -10.10
N SER A 490 41.11 -14.29 -9.04
CA SER A 490 42.39 -13.79 -8.49
C SER A 490 43.29 -14.94 -8.03
N ASP A 491 42.64 -15.95 -7.49
CA ASP A 491 43.19 -17.18 -6.94
C ASP A 491 43.84 -18.09 -8.00
N PHE A 492 43.27 -18.16 -9.21
CA PHE A 492 43.88 -18.86 -10.35
C PHE A 492 44.98 -18.07 -11.07
N THR A 493 45.03 -16.74 -10.90
CA THR A 493 45.97 -15.88 -11.64
C THR A 493 47.25 -15.57 -10.85
N PHE A 494 47.25 -15.70 -9.53
CA PHE A 494 48.38 -15.39 -8.64
C PHE A 494 49.24 -16.60 -8.23
N SER A 495 49.59 -17.49 -9.18
CA SER A 495 50.64 -18.51 -8.95
C SER A 495 52.07 -17.94 -8.93
N ASN A 496 52.25 -16.65 -8.64
CA ASN A 496 53.54 -16.00 -8.46
C ASN A 496 53.49 -15.10 -7.21
N PRO A 497 54.20 -15.47 -6.13
CA PRO A 497 54.24 -14.65 -4.92
C PRO A 497 55.25 -13.54 -5.19
N LEU A 498 54.84 -12.26 -5.25
CA LEU A 498 55.71 -11.06 -5.06
C LEU A 498 55.06 -9.76 -5.63
N THR A 499 53.80 -9.41 -5.32
CA THR A 499 53.30 -8.03 -5.53
C THR A 499 52.14 -7.68 -4.58
N LYS A 500 52.38 -6.79 -3.60
CA LYS A 500 51.37 -5.82 -3.08
C LYS A 500 51.36 -4.63 -4.07
N PRO A 501 50.26 -3.86 -4.32
CA PRO A 501 49.48 -3.07 -3.32
C PRO A 501 47.97 -2.90 -3.69
N TYR A 502 47.06 -2.38 -2.85
CA TYR A 502 46.68 -0.97 -2.69
C TYR A 502 45.90 -0.78 -1.36
N SER A 503 46.16 0.34 -0.69
CA SER A 503 45.53 0.81 0.55
C SER A 503 44.14 1.42 0.30
N LEU A 504 43.12 0.93 0.98
CA LEU A 504 41.85 1.62 1.23
C LEU A 504 41.39 1.21 2.64
N ASP A 505 41.35 2.19 3.55
CA ASP A 505 40.86 2.06 4.91
C ASP A 505 39.37 1.67 4.91
N PHE A 506 38.97 0.66 5.69
CA PHE A 506 37.77 0.63 6.55
C PHE A 506 37.66 -0.75 7.26
N ASP A 507 37.08 -0.73 8.46
CA ASP A 507 37.23 -1.69 9.55
C ASP A 507 36.96 -3.18 9.25
N HIS A 508 37.89 -3.97 9.79
CA HIS A 508 37.85 -5.36 10.25
C HIS A 508 36.94 -6.42 9.58
N SER A 509 37.64 -7.51 9.23
CA SER A 509 37.20 -8.92 9.16
C SER A 509 36.83 -9.45 7.78
N SER A 510 37.87 -9.78 7.01
CA SER A 510 37.76 -10.81 5.99
C SER A 510 39.08 -11.51 5.72
N ARG A 511 39.14 -12.79 6.09
CA ARG A 511 40.16 -13.72 5.60
C ARG A 511 39.57 -15.09 5.28
N VAL A 512 39.71 -15.47 4.01
CA VAL A 512 40.40 -16.71 3.54
C VAL A 512 39.56 -17.87 2.94
N PHE A 513 39.58 -17.94 1.59
CA PHE A 513 40.07 -19.05 0.72
C PHE A 513 39.18 -20.17 0.15
N PHE A 514 39.21 -20.21 -1.22
CA PHE A 514 39.44 -21.28 -2.22
C PHE A 514 38.78 -22.69 -2.05
N LEU A 515 38.55 -23.62 -3.00
CA LEU A 515 38.76 -23.96 -4.43
C LEU A 515 37.99 -25.29 -4.64
N SER A 516 37.67 -25.87 -5.78
CA SER A 516 37.97 -25.71 -7.20
C SER A 516 37.16 -26.78 -7.95
N ARG A 517 36.95 -26.52 -9.25
CA ARG A 517 36.94 -27.51 -10.35
C ARG A 517 35.79 -28.51 -10.46
N ASN A 518 35.34 -28.61 -11.72
CA ASN A 518 34.48 -29.63 -12.34
C ASN A 518 32.99 -29.26 -12.19
N PHE A 519 32.21 -28.99 -13.24
CA PHE A 519 32.13 -29.67 -14.53
C PHE A 519 31.54 -28.74 -15.60
N PRO A 520 32.02 -28.81 -16.85
CA PRO A 520 31.38 -28.21 -18.01
C PRO A 520 30.18 -29.09 -18.44
N ASN A 521 29.22 -28.49 -19.14
CA ASN A 521 27.97 -29.04 -19.67
C ASN A 521 26.78 -28.82 -18.73
N TYR A 522 26.02 -27.74 -18.93
CA TYR A 522 24.55 -27.76 -19.04
C TYR A 522 24.00 -26.35 -19.31
N ASP A 523 22.91 -26.32 -20.09
CA ASP A 523 22.48 -25.24 -20.99
C ASP A 523 22.10 -23.87 -20.35
N PRO A 524 22.25 -22.74 -21.10
CA PRO A 524 22.06 -21.38 -20.59
C PRO A 524 20.61 -20.83 -20.68
N ASN A 525 19.59 -21.69 -20.67
CA ASN A 525 18.18 -21.30 -20.95
C ASN A 525 17.16 -21.67 -19.85
N PHE A 526 17.57 -21.99 -18.62
CA PHE A 526 16.63 -22.33 -17.54
C PHE A 526 16.78 -21.39 -16.33
N PHE A 527 16.08 -20.25 -16.38
CA PHE A 527 15.87 -19.38 -15.23
C PHE A 527 14.81 -19.98 -14.31
N ALA A 528 15.17 -20.16 -13.04
CA ALA A 528 14.32 -20.48 -11.89
C ALA A 528 13.63 -21.86 -11.91
N TYR A 529 13.46 -22.41 -10.70
CA TYR A 529 12.78 -23.67 -10.37
C TYR A 529 13.61 -24.96 -10.52
N HIS A 530 13.88 -25.60 -9.38
CA HIS A 530 14.07 -27.06 -9.14
C HIS A 530 15.40 -27.71 -8.68
N SER A 531 16.59 -27.10 -8.65
CA SER A 531 17.83 -27.87 -8.32
C SER A 531 18.57 -27.56 -7.00
N HIS A 532 18.11 -26.63 -6.17
CA HIS A 532 18.93 -26.14 -5.05
C HIS A 532 19.08 -27.08 -3.84
N ARG A 533 18.30 -28.17 -3.70
CA ARG A 533 18.32 -29.00 -2.48
C ARG A 533 19.60 -29.84 -2.31
N THR A 534 20.16 -30.34 -3.40
CA THR A 534 21.41 -31.12 -3.42
C THR A 534 22.64 -30.25 -3.58
N GLN A 535 22.50 -29.11 -4.26
CA GLN A 535 23.56 -28.10 -4.42
C GLN A 535 23.76 -27.28 -3.14
N LEU A 536 22.70 -26.90 -2.40
CA LEU A 536 22.87 -26.19 -1.13
C LEU A 536 23.47 -27.08 -0.04
N GLN A 537 23.12 -28.36 0.06
CA GLN A 537 23.73 -29.27 1.05
C GLN A 537 25.24 -29.44 0.86
N THR A 538 25.73 -29.37 -0.38
CA THR A 538 27.15 -29.45 -0.72
C THR A 538 27.86 -28.09 -0.61
N ILE A 539 27.18 -26.98 -0.96
CA ILE A 539 27.66 -25.61 -0.79
C ILE A 539 27.79 -25.25 0.71
N ILE A 540 26.88 -25.74 1.56
CA ILE A 540 26.88 -25.54 3.01
C ILE A 540 28.07 -26.20 3.71
N PHE A 541 28.47 -27.39 3.26
CA PHE A 541 29.64 -28.10 3.79
C PHE A 541 30.96 -27.39 3.44
N GLN A 542 30.97 -26.60 2.36
CA GLN A 542 32.13 -25.85 1.88
C GLN A 542 32.16 -24.37 2.33
N LEU A 543 31.01 -23.80 2.72
CA LEU A 543 30.88 -22.44 3.28
C LEU A 543 31.49 -22.26 4.68
N GLY A 544 32.02 -23.32 5.29
CA GLY A 544 32.77 -23.24 6.55
C GLY A 544 34.06 -22.39 6.46
N HIS A 545 34.58 -22.13 5.26
CA HIS A 545 35.88 -21.47 5.07
C HIS A 545 35.84 -19.95 4.82
N PHE A 546 34.74 -19.37 4.32
CA PHE A 546 34.77 -17.99 3.80
C PHE A 546 33.96 -16.99 4.65
N GLU A 547 34.63 -16.19 5.47
CA GLU A 547 34.02 -15.22 6.39
C GLU A 547 33.08 -14.21 5.71
N GLU A 548 33.43 -13.60 4.56
CA GLU A 548 32.59 -12.59 3.90
C GLU A 548 31.27 -13.17 3.36
N SER A 549 31.35 -14.32 2.69
CA SER A 549 30.17 -15.04 2.20
C SER A 549 29.31 -15.51 3.37
N ARG A 550 29.95 -15.93 4.47
CA ARG A 550 29.28 -16.33 5.70
C ARG A 550 28.60 -15.13 6.36
N ILE A 551 29.17 -13.93 6.33
CA ILE A 551 28.54 -12.71 6.87
C ILE A 551 27.37 -12.27 6.00
N LEU A 552 27.49 -12.30 4.66
CA LEU A 552 26.39 -11.93 3.76
C LEU A 552 25.26 -12.95 3.81
N VAL A 553 25.58 -14.24 3.85
CA VAL A 553 24.61 -15.32 4.06
C VAL A 553 24.04 -15.25 5.48
N ALA A 554 24.83 -14.98 6.52
CA ALA A 554 24.33 -14.80 7.89
C ALA A 554 23.44 -13.57 8.03
N LYS A 555 23.75 -12.46 7.35
CA LYS A 555 22.87 -11.30 7.26
C LYS A 555 21.59 -11.65 6.51
N ALA A 556 21.67 -12.40 5.40
CA ALA A 556 20.48 -12.93 4.74
C ALA A 556 19.69 -13.88 5.64
N LEU A 557 20.34 -14.71 6.47
CA LEU A 557 19.67 -15.60 7.42
C LEU A 557 19.04 -14.84 8.60
N GLN A 558 19.68 -13.75 9.06
CA GLN A 558 19.13 -12.84 10.08
C GLN A 558 17.92 -12.07 9.55
N LEU A 559 17.97 -11.63 8.30
CA LEU A 559 16.87 -10.95 7.62
C LEU A 559 15.74 -11.93 7.26
N PHE A 560 16.07 -13.20 6.99
CA PHE A 560 15.12 -14.21 6.50
C PHE A 560 15.22 -15.56 7.26
N PRO A 561 14.88 -15.62 8.56
CA PRO A 561 14.93 -16.85 9.36
C PRO A 561 13.92 -17.93 8.92
N GLU A 562 13.02 -17.60 8.00
CA GLU A 562 11.88 -18.44 7.63
C GLU A 562 11.97 -19.10 6.25
N HIS A 563 12.92 -18.67 5.42
CA HIS A 563 13.17 -19.30 4.14
C HIS A 563 13.44 -20.80 4.34
N PHE A 564 12.86 -21.66 3.49
CA PHE A 564 13.14 -23.11 3.56
C PHE A 564 14.65 -23.40 3.52
N TYR A 565 15.37 -22.57 2.78
CA TYR A 565 16.82 -22.58 2.71
C TYR A 565 17.48 -22.09 4.00
N SER A 566 16.91 -21.12 4.72
CA SER A 566 17.48 -20.62 5.97
C SER A 566 17.37 -21.60 7.13
N LYS A 567 16.34 -22.46 7.19
CA LYS A 567 16.26 -23.56 8.17
C LYS A 567 17.19 -24.72 7.86
N ILE A 568 17.41 -25.02 6.57
CA ILE A 568 18.40 -26.03 6.15
C ILE A 568 19.82 -25.50 6.39
N LEU A 569 20.05 -24.20 6.13
CA LEU A 569 21.28 -23.48 6.46
C LEU A 569 21.49 -23.36 7.98
N ALA A 570 20.45 -23.09 8.78
CA ALA A 570 20.57 -23.00 10.23
C ALA A 570 20.85 -24.36 10.89
N ASN A 571 20.15 -25.42 10.49
CA ASN A 571 20.40 -26.77 11.02
C ASN A 571 21.81 -27.29 10.67
N SER A 572 22.33 -26.91 9.51
CA SER A 572 23.69 -27.29 9.11
C SER A 572 24.76 -26.42 9.76
N VAL A 573 24.47 -25.14 10.02
CA VAL A 573 25.29 -24.25 10.84
C VAL A 573 25.34 -24.76 12.31
N ASP A 574 24.21 -25.16 12.90
CA ASP A 574 24.13 -25.73 14.25
C ASP A 574 24.86 -27.09 14.35
N GLN A 575 24.78 -27.92 13.31
CA GLN A 575 25.56 -29.16 13.22
C GLN A 575 27.07 -28.91 13.14
N MET A 576 27.50 -27.78 12.56
CA MET A 576 28.92 -27.39 12.58
C MET A 576 29.36 -26.82 13.94
N TYR A 577 28.45 -26.22 14.73
CA TYR A 577 28.75 -25.74 16.09
C TYR A 577 28.82 -26.87 17.14
N GLN A 578 28.23 -28.05 16.88
CA GLN A 578 28.29 -29.20 17.79
C GLN A 578 29.49 -30.15 17.54
N VAL A 579 30.32 -29.88 16.53
CA VAL A 579 31.43 -30.77 16.10
C VAL A 579 32.83 -30.17 16.35
N ASN A 580 32.93 -29.06 17.08
CA ASN A 580 34.21 -28.50 17.54
C ASN A 580 34.40 -28.62 19.05
#